data_AF-A0A318LQX9-F1
#
_entry.id   AF-A0A318LQX9-F1
#
_cell.length_a   1.000
_cell.length_b   1.000
_cell.length_c   1.000
_cell.angle_alpha   90.00
_cell.angle_beta   90.00
_cell.angle_gamma   90.00
#
_symmetry.space_group_name_H-M   'P 1'
#
loop_
_entity.id
_entity.type
_entity.pdbx_description
1 polymer ?
#
loop_
_entity_poly.entity_id
_entity_poly.type
_entity_poly.pdbx_seq_one_letter_code
_entity_poly.pdbx_strand_id
1 'polypeptide(L)'
;MVSDVETGETAQPEPVCALEGCDNPLPPPSVDENGRRKGGRPSSYCCKAHADAASRQRRAAQTAAVVDPLVELRRAAELFGPVAGPVLEALGDMTARLEAAEQGAVAQVRQAEEQAAAARAEAEDALRRAEQAERARDRALAQARDDKAARAEAEKAAQRAAAEAEQVQRDAWARIAQHERARGAAESAATASAQARDELAHQLRAARQQLDEARDGRAALADQLETARDELRDLVSAHTLAGERLEAATARLTATEASLEHARKDLAEARRENTAQREQLDRTLGELAEQRTAARLAEAKAHAAEQSLSGHEARLAELGEQLAQAHARVDRLLAAPAVPDPPAGDEQPKP
;
A
#
# COMPACT_ATOMS: atom_id res chain seq x y z
N MET A 1 100.44 -108.99 -89.88
CA MET A 1 101.91 -109.07 -90.06
C MET A 1 102.37 -110.07 -89.03
N VAL A 2 102.30 -111.36 -89.37
CA VAL A 2 103.34 -112.08 -90.15
C VAL A 2 104.55 -112.14 -89.22
N SER A 3 104.75 -113.25 -88.49
CA SER A 3 105.26 -114.53 -89.01
C SER A 3 106.60 -114.24 -89.71
N ASP A 4 107.73 -114.83 -89.35
CA ASP A 4 108.01 -116.24 -89.45
C ASP A 4 109.27 -116.50 -88.62
N VAL A 5 109.28 -117.58 -87.85
CA VAL A 5 110.50 -118.37 -87.75
C VAL A 5 110.09 -119.82 -87.98
N GLU A 6 110.65 -120.32 -89.06
CA GLU A 6 110.56 -121.66 -89.60
C GLU A 6 111.01 -122.72 -88.59
N THR A 7 110.33 -123.84 -88.66
CA THR A 7 110.64 -125.11 -88.01
C THR A 7 111.96 -125.69 -88.52
N GLY A 8 112.98 -125.69 -87.66
CA GLY A 8 114.16 -126.54 -87.77
C GLY A 8 113.95 -127.85 -87.00
N GLU A 9 113.79 -128.94 -87.73
CA GLU A 9 113.73 -130.33 -87.30
C GLU A 9 115.10 -130.76 -86.74
N THR A 10 115.18 -131.11 -85.46
CA THR A 10 116.37 -131.72 -84.84
C THR A 10 116.00 -132.97 -84.06
N ALA A 11 116.74 -134.04 -84.40
CA ALA A 11 116.96 -135.31 -83.72
C ALA A 11 116.16 -135.58 -82.44
N GLN A 12 115.38 -136.68 -82.42
CA GLN A 12 114.71 -137.20 -81.23
C GLN A 12 115.72 -137.33 -80.07
N PRO A 13 115.66 -136.45 -79.07
CA PRO A 13 116.58 -136.50 -77.94
C PRO A 13 116.18 -137.64 -77.01
N GLU A 14 117.15 -138.34 -76.44
CA GLU A 14 116.91 -139.28 -75.35
C GLU A 14 115.99 -138.61 -74.31
N PRO A 15 114.97 -139.30 -73.79
CA PRO A 15 114.02 -138.64 -72.91
C PRO A 15 114.76 -138.26 -71.61
N VAL A 16 114.89 -136.96 -71.40
CA VAL A 16 115.61 -136.33 -70.29
C VAL A 16 114.65 -135.97 -69.16
N CYS A 17 115.20 -135.80 -67.96
CA CYS A 17 114.44 -135.43 -66.77
C CYS A 17 113.67 -134.09 -66.95
N ALA A 18 112.37 -134.04 -66.64
CA ALA A 18 111.53 -132.86 -66.81
C ALA A 18 111.70 -131.74 -65.75
N LEU A 19 112.87 -131.63 -65.11
CA LEU A 19 113.23 -130.56 -64.17
C LEU A 19 114.08 -129.53 -64.90
N GLU A 20 113.73 -128.24 -64.84
CA GLU A 20 114.53 -127.17 -65.48
C GLU A 20 115.98 -127.21 -64.96
N GLY A 21 116.92 -127.47 -65.89
CA GLY A 21 118.36 -127.58 -65.60
C GLY A 21 118.88 -128.99 -65.30
N CYS A 22 118.11 -130.06 -65.53
CA CYS A 22 118.58 -131.44 -65.36
C CYS A 22 118.60 -132.24 -66.67
N ASP A 23 119.81 -132.57 -67.14
CA ASP A 23 120.03 -133.30 -68.40
C ASP A 23 120.27 -134.82 -68.22
N ASN A 24 119.86 -135.40 -67.09
CA ASN A 24 120.04 -136.84 -66.86
C ASN A 24 119.01 -137.68 -67.64
N PRO A 25 119.44 -138.78 -68.29
CA PRO A 25 118.55 -139.69 -69.00
C PRO A 25 117.63 -140.43 -68.04
N LEU A 26 116.40 -140.73 -68.47
CA LEU A 26 115.43 -141.45 -67.65
C LEU A 26 115.83 -142.93 -67.45
N PRO A 27 115.59 -143.51 -66.26
CA PRO A 27 115.92 -144.91 -66.00
C PRO A 27 115.13 -145.86 -66.92
N PRO A 28 115.75 -146.96 -67.38
CA PRO A 28 115.10 -147.89 -68.29
C PRO A 28 113.91 -148.59 -67.60
N PRO A 29 112.85 -148.93 -68.36
CA PRO A 29 111.64 -149.54 -67.83
C PRO A 29 111.93 -150.94 -67.28
N SER A 30 111.44 -151.25 -66.07
CA SER A 30 111.57 -152.58 -65.48
C SER A 30 110.79 -153.63 -66.28
N VAL A 31 111.49 -154.66 -66.78
CA VAL A 31 110.93 -155.79 -67.53
C VAL A 31 110.95 -157.08 -66.70
N ASP A 32 109.99 -157.98 -66.91
CA ASP A 32 109.92 -159.30 -66.28
C ASP A 32 110.77 -160.35 -67.03
N GLU A 33 110.87 -161.57 -66.49
CA GLU A 33 111.67 -162.67 -67.06
C GLU A 33 111.22 -163.10 -68.46
N ASN A 34 110.06 -162.65 -68.94
CA ASN A 34 109.52 -162.90 -70.29
C ASN A 34 109.61 -161.67 -71.20
N GLY A 35 110.41 -160.66 -70.85
CA GLY A 35 110.64 -159.46 -71.64
C GLY A 35 109.43 -158.52 -71.72
N ARG A 36 108.39 -158.73 -70.92
CA ARG A 36 107.22 -157.84 -70.84
C ARG A 36 107.42 -156.81 -69.74
N ARG A 37 106.97 -155.58 -70.00
CA ARG A 37 107.04 -154.50 -69.01
C ARG A 37 106.23 -154.86 -67.77
N LYS A 38 106.87 -154.81 -66.60
CA LYS A 38 106.18 -154.87 -65.30
C LYS A 38 105.42 -153.55 -65.12
N GLY A 39 104.10 -153.62 -65.05
CA GLY A 39 103.19 -152.46 -65.18
C GLY A 39 103.55 -151.22 -64.33
N GLY A 40 103.46 -150.05 -64.97
CA GLY A 40 103.64 -148.70 -64.39
C GLY A 40 103.87 -147.64 -65.46
N ARG A 41 103.37 -146.40 -65.27
CA ARG A 41 103.53 -145.26 -66.20
C ARG A 41 105.00 -144.81 -66.22
N PRO A 42 105.59 -144.42 -67.38
CA PRO A 42 107.00 -144.02 -67.46
C PRO A 42 107.30 -142.87 -66.50
N SER A 43 108.38 -142.95 -65.73
CA SER A 43 108.78 -141.87 -64.83
C SER A 43 109.23 -140.65 -65.64
N SER A 44 108.63 -139.49 -65.42
CA SER A 44 109.01 -138.23 -66.09
C SER A 44 110.29 -137.60 -65.55
N TYR A 45 110.90 -138.20 -64.53
CA TYR A 45 112.06 -137.69 -63.81
C TYR A 45 113.05 -138.83 -63.61
N CYS A 46 114.35 -138.53 -63.69
CA CYS A 46 115.40 -139.55 -63.55
C CYS A 46 115.46 -140.15 -62.14
N CYS A 47 114.95 -139.42 -61.13
CA CYS A 47 114.81 -139.88 -59.75
C CYS A 47 113.67 -139.14 -59.02
N LYS A 48 113.22 -139.69 -57.88
CA LYS A 48 112.17 -139.09 -57.04
C LYS A 48 112.53 -137.68 -56.55
N ALA A 49 113.81 -137.43 -56.25
CA ALA A 49 114.27 -136.12 -55.78
C ALA A 49 114.00 -135.00 -56.80
N HIS A 50 114.09 -135.29 -58.10
CA HIS A 50 113.82 -134.32 -59.15
C HIS A 50 112.33 -134.10 -59.41
N ALA A 51 111.50 -135.13 -59.22
CA ALA A 51 110.05 -134.97 -59.20
C ALA A 51 109.62 -134.01 -58.06
N ASP A 52 110.21 -134.17 -56.87
CA ASP A 52 109.92 -133.31 -55.71
C ASP A 52 110.48 -131.90 -55.88
N ALA A 53 111.65 -131.73 -56.50
CA ALA A 53 112.22 -130.41 -56.83
C ALA A 53 111.34 -129.65 -57.85
N ALA A 54 110.88 -130.31 -58.91
CA ALA A 54 109.99 -129.71 -59.91
C ALA A 54 108.62 -129.33 -59.31
N SER A 55 108.13 -130.09 -58.32
CA SER A 55 106.93 -129.73 -57.56
C SER A 55 107.15 -128.49 -56.69
N ARG A 56 108.31 -128.34 -56.06
CA ARG A 56 108.66 -127.15 -55.26
C ARG A 56 108.80 -125.90 -56.13
N GLN A 57 109.46 -126.03 -57.29
CA GLN A 57 109.68 -124.92 -58.21
C GLN A 57 108.34 -124.41 -58.80
N ARG A 58 107.41 -125.31 -59.16
CA ARG A 58 106.06 -124.92 -59.60
C ARG A 58 105.26 -124.19 -58.52
N ARG A 59 105.35 -124.61 -57.26
CA ARG A 59 104.69 -123.94 -56.13
C ARG A 59 105.29 -122.55 -55.83
N ALA A 60 106.61 -122.41 -55.94
CA ALA A 60 107.28 -121.12 -55.80
C ALA A 60 106.87 -120.13 -56.90
N ALA A 61 106.81 -120.58 -58.16
CA ALA A 61 106.39 -119.75 -59.29
C ALA A 61 104.91 -119.29 -59.17
N GLN A 62 104.01 -120.17 -58.75
CA GLN A 62 102.61 -119.80 -58.49
C GLN A 62 102.45 -118.80 -57.34
N THR A 63 103.33 -118.86 -56.34
CA THR A 63 103.31 -117.92 -55.21
C THR A 63 103.87 -116.56 -55.64
N ALA A 64 104.96 -116.51 -56.41
CA ALA A 64 105.52 -115.27 -56.94
C ALA A 64 104.53 -114.52 -57.86
N ALA A 65 103.78 -115.24 -58.71
CA ALA A 65 102.78 -114.64 -59.60
C ALA A 65 101.62 -113.92 -58.87
N VAL A 66 101.37 -114.26 -57.59
CA VAL A 66 100.34 -113.61 -56.76
C VAL A 66 100.96 -112.59 -55.80
N VAL A 67 102.12 -112.88 -55.25
CA VAL A 67 102.75 -112.04 -54.23
C VAL A 67 103.43 -110.81 -54.85
N ASP A 68 104.11 -110.94 -55.99
CA ASP A 68 104.82 -109.82 -56.62
C ASP A 68 103.90 -108.66 -57.03
N PRO A 69 102.72 -108.90 -57.66
CA PRO A 69 101.77 -107.83 -57.96
C PRO A 69 101.20 -107.14 -56.72
N LEU A 70 101.03 -107.88 -55.62
CA LEU A 70 100.55 -107.32 -54.35
C LEU A 70 101.63 -106.48 -53.66
N VAL A 71 102.90 -106.86 -53.80
CA VAL A 71 104.04 -106.06 -53.32
C VAL A 71 104.17 -104.77 -54.13
N GLU A 72 103.99 -104.80 -55.45
CA GLU A 72 104.00 -103.59 -56.29
C GLU A 72 102.80 -102.68 -56.03
N LEU A 73 101.59 -103.23 -55.82
CA LEU A 73 100.42 -102.44 -55.42
C LEU A 73 100.63 -101.79 -54.04
N ARG A 74 101.25 -102.52 -53.10
CA ARG A 74 101.62 -102.00 -51.79
C ARG A 74 102.66 -100.89 -51.90
N ARG A 75 103.67 -101.05 -52.76
CA ARG A 75 104.71 -100.04 -53.01
C ARG A 75 104.13 -98.77 -53.64
N ALA A 76 103.21 -98.93 -54.59
CA ALA A 76 102.48 -97.82 -55.19
C ALA A 76 101.57 -97.11 -54.17
N ALA A 77 100.89 -97.85 -53.30
CA ALA A 77 100.07 -97.28 -52.21
C ALA A 77 100.93 -96.57 -51.15
N GLU A 78 102.09 -97.12 -50.80
CA GLU A 78 103.07 -96.52 -49.88
C GLU A 78 103.71 -95.25 -50.47
N LEU A 79 103.88 -95.16 -51.79
CA LEU A 79 104.30 -93.95 -52.50
C LEU A 79 103.19 -92.90 -52.63
N PHE A 80 101.92 -93.32 -52.68
CA PHE A 80 100.77 -92.42 -52.82
C PHE A 80 100.32 -91.80 -51.49
N GLY A 81 100.48 -92.53 -50.38
CA GLY A 81 100.12 -92.06 -49.03
C GLY A 81 100.71 -90.69 -48.65
N PRO A 82 102.02 -90.45 -48.81
CA PRO A 82 102.66 -89.17 -48.50
C PRO A 82 102.15 -87.99 -49.35
N VAL A 83 101.62 -88.25 -50.55
CA VAL A 83 101.11 -87.22 -51.47
C VAL A 83 99.61 -86.99 -51.26
N ALA A 84 98.85 -88.04 -50.96
CA ALA A 84 97.40 -87.97 -50.74
C ALA A 84 97.01 -87.40 -49.37
N GLY A 85 97.82 -87.63 -48.33
CA GLY A 85 97.57 -87.13 -46.98
C GLY A 85 97.39 -85.60 -46.92
N PRO A 86 98.35 -84.80 -47.41
CA PRO A 86 98.23 -83.33 -47.43
C PRO A 86 97.05 -82.82 -48.27
N VAL A 87 96.65 -83.54 -49.34
CA VAL A 87 95.51 -83.16 -50.18
C VAL A 87 94.19 -83.44 -49.46
N LEU A 88 94.05 -84.58 -48.79
CA LEU A 88 92.87 -84.89 -47.98
C LEU A 88 92.76 -83.98 -46.77
N GLU A 89 93.88 -83.62 -46.15
CA GLU A 89 93.94 -82.64 -45.06
C GLU A 89 93.53 -81.24 -45.56
N ALA A 90 94.04 -80.79 -46.72
CA ALA A 90 93.64 -79.52 -47.32
C ALA A 90 92.15 -79.49 -47.73
N LEU A 91 91.59 -80.61 -48.20
CA LEU A 91 90.15 -80.74 -48.48
C LEU A 91 89.33 -80.72 -47.19
N GLY A 92 89.79 -81.38 -46.12
CA GLY A 92 89.17 -81.33 -44.80
C GLY A 92 89.17 -79.91 -44.23
N ASP A 93 90.31 -79.21 -44.31
CA ASP A 93 90.45 -77.81 -43.92
C ASP A 93 89.55 -76.89 -44.74
N MET A 94 89.45 -77.13 -46.06
CA MET A 94 88.57 -76.35 -46.94
C MET A 94 87.10 -76.58 -46.58
N THR A 95 86.67 -77.82 -46.36
CA THR A 95 85.32 -78.15 -45.91
C THR A 95 85.03 -77.53 -44.55
N ALA A 96 85.96 -77.61 -43.58
CA ALA A 96 85.81 -76.98 -42.27
C ALA A 96 85.68 -75.45 -42.36
N ARG A 97 86.45 -74.80 -43.24
CA ARG A 97 86.34 -73.36 -43.51
C ARG A 97 85.01 -73.00 -44.18
N LEU A 98 84.53 -73.82 -45.10
CA LEU A 98 83.22 -73.62 -45.75
C LEU A 98 82.07 -73.80 -44.77
N GLU A 99 82.11 -74.83 -43.91
CA GLU A 99 81.13 -75.05 -42.85
C GLU A 99 81.15 -73.90 -41.83
N ALA A 100 82.34 -73.43 -41.43
CA ALA A 100 82.46 -72.27 -40.53
C ALA A 100 81.93 -70.98 -41.19
N ALA A 101 82.17 -70.78 -42.48
CA ALA A 101 81.64 -69.65 -43.24
C ALA A 101 80.12 -69.73 -43.40
N GLU A 102 79.57 -70.91 -43.68
CA GLU A 102 78.13 -71.16 -43.75
C GLU A 102 77.47 -70.92 -42.39
N GLN A 103 78.01 -71.50 -41.32
CA GLN A 103 77.51 -71.29 -39.95
C GLN A 103 77.58 -69.80 -39.56
N GLY A 104 78.67 -69.11 -39.89
CA GLY A 104 78.83 -67.68 -39.67
C GLY A 104 77.82 -66.84 -40.47
N ALA A 105 77.59 -67.15 -41.74
CA ALA A 105 76.62 -66.46 -42.58
C ALA A 105 75.19 -66.69 -42.10
N VAL A 106 74.83 -67.94 -41.74
CA VAL A 106 73.52 -68.26 -41.17
C VAL A 106 73.32 -67.56 -39.82
N ALA A 107 74.34 -67.51 -38.97
CA ALA A 107 74.27 -66.77 -37.71
C ALA A 107 74.07 -65.26 -37.94
N GLN A 108 74.78 -64.65 -38.91
CA GLN A 108 74.60 -63.25 -39.26
C GLN A 108 73.20 -62.96 -39.82
N VAL A 109 72.66 -63.82 -40.67
CA VAL A 109 71.29 -63.68 -41.19
C VAL A 109 70.28 -63.78 -40.06
N ARG A 110 70.39 -64.77 -39.17
CA ARG A 110 69.52 -64.90 -38.00
C ARG A 110 69.59 -63.68 -37.10
N GLN A 111 70.79 -63.18 -36.81
CA GLN A 111 70.97 -61.98 -36.01
C GLN A 111 70.35 -60.75 -36.69
N ALA A 112 70.51 -60.60 -38.01
CA ALA A 112 69.91 -59.50 -38.78
C ALA A 112 68.37 -59.62 -38.82
N GLU A 113 67.82 -60.83 -38.95
CA GLU A 113 66.39 -61.09 -38.89
C GLU A 113 65.80 -60.77 -37.51
N GLU A 114 66.48 -61.17 -36.43
CA GLU A 114 66.09 -60.85 -35.06
C GLU A 114 66.12 -59.34 -34.80
N GLN A 115 67.17 -58.65 -35.26
CA GLN A 115 67.27 -57.19 -35.16
C GLN A 115 66.19 -56.49 -35.99
N ALA A 116 65.90 -56.96 -37.21
CA ALA A 116 64.84 -56.41 -38.04
C ALA A 116 63.45 -56.65 -37.43
N ALA A 117 63.21 -57.82 -36.84
CA ALA A 117 61.98 -58.13 -36.12
C ALA A 117 61.81 -57.24 -34.88
N ALA A 118 62.87 -57.05 -34.09
CA ALA A 118 62.87 -56.15 -32.94
C ALA A 118 62.59 -54.69 -33.36
N ALA A 119 63.29 -54.19 -34.40
CA ALA A 119 63.08 -52.83 -34.91
C ALA A 119 61.66 -52.62 -35.44
N ARG A 120 61.06 -53.63 -36.10
CA ARG A 120 59.65 -53.58 -36.54
C ARG A 120 58.69 -53.54 -35.34
N ALA A 121 58.90 -54.38 -34.33
CA ALA A 121 58.08 -54.38 -33.12
C ALA A 121 58.16 -53.04 -32.38
N GLU A 122 59.36 -52.46 -32.23
CA GLU A 122 59.56 -51.14 -31.63
C GLU A 122 58.88 -50.02 -32.43
N ALA A 123 58.93 -50.09 -33.77
CA ALA A 123 58.25 -49.14 -34.64
C ALA A 123 56.72 -49.23 -34.51
N GLU A 124 56.16 -50.44 -34.48
CA GLU A 124 54.73 -50.67 -34.24
C GLU A 124 54.30 -50.15 -32.85
N ASP A 125 55.11 -50.38 -31.81
CA ASP A 125 54.88 -49.85 -30.47
C ASP A 125 54.95 -48.32 -30.41
N ALA A 126 55.88 -47.70 -31.12
CA ALA A 126 55.97 -46.26 -31.24
C ALA A 126 54.72 -45.68 -31.94
N LEU A 127 54.25 -46.31 -33.02
CA LEU A 127 53.01 -45.92 -33.71
C LEU A 127 51.80 -46.06 -32.80
N ARG A 128 51.66 -47.18 -32.09
CA ARG A 128 50.57 -47.37 -31.11
C ARG A 128 50.57 -46.31 -30.02
N ARG A 129 51.73 -45.95 -29.48
CA ARG A 129 51.86 -44.87 -28.48
C ARG A 129 51.52 -43.50 -29.06
N ALA A 130 51.93 -43.22 -30.30
CA ALA A 130 51.60 -41.97 -30.99
C ALA A 130 50.09 -41.84 -31.20
N GLU A 131 49.43 -42.88 -31.72
CA GLU A 131 47.97 -42.88 -31.91
C GLU A 131 47.21 -42.73 -30.58
N GLN A 132 47.67 -43.39 -29.51
CA GLN A 132 47.06 -43.24 -28.19
C GLN A 132 47.21 -41.82 -27.65
N ALA A 133 48.37 -41.19 -27.85
CA ALA A 133 48.62 -39.80 -27.46
C ALA A 133 47.75 -38.83 -28.26
N GLU A 134 47.57 -39.04 -29.57
CA GLU A 134 46.66 -38.23 -30.39
C GLU A 134 45.21 -38.38 -29.94
N ARG A 135 44.72 -39.60 -29.71
CA ARG A 135 43.37 -39.84 -29.19
C ARG A 135 43.18 -39.24 -27.79
N ALA A 136 44.22 -39.20 -26.95
CA ALA A 136 44.15 -38.55 -25.64
C ALA A 136 44.10 -37.02 -25.78
N ARG A 137 44.91 -36.44 -26.67
CA ARG A 137 44.89 -35.01 -26.99
C ARG A 137 43.52 -34.58 -27.52
N ASP A 138 42.96 -35.32 -28.46
CA ASP A 138 41.69 -34.96 -29.09
C ASP A 138 40.53 -35.05 -28.09
N ARG A 139 40.54 -36.06 -27.20
CA ARG A 139 39.60 -36.15 -26.06
C ARG A 139 39.76 -34.99 -25.09
N ALA A 140 40.98 -34.60 -24.74
CA ALA A 140 41.22 -33.46 -23.86
C ALA A 140 40.75 -32.13 -24.49
N LEU A 141 40.95 -31.95 -25.80
CA LEU A 141 40.45 -30.77 -26.52
C LEU A 141 38.92 -30.73 -26.61
N ALA A 142 38.27 -31.88 -26.81
CA ALA A 142 36.81 -31.99 -26.78
C ALA A 142 36.28 -31.62 -25.38
N GLN A 143 36.81 -32.24 -24.32
CA GLN A 143 36.42 -31.94 -22.95
C GLN A 143 36.62 -30.45 -22.61
N ALA A 144 37.74 -29.85 -23.02
CA ALA A 144 37.99 -28.43 -22.78
C ALA A 144 37.01 -27.50 -23.51
N ARG A 145 36.46 -27.91 -24.66
CA ARG A 145 35.39 -27.18 -25.36
C ARG A 145 34.06 -27.32 -24.63
N ASP A 146 33.72 -28.52 -24.20
CA ASP A 146 32.49 -28.79 -23.45
C ASP A 146 32.49 -28.06 -22.11
N ASP A 147 33.61 -28.06 -21.38
CA ASP A 147 33.77 -27.31 -20.13
C ASP A 147 33.61 -25.80 -20.33
N LYS A 148 34.16 -25.25 -21.43
CA LYS A 148 33.99 -23.83 -21.77
C LYS A 148 32.53 -23.50 -22.10
N ALA A 149 31.85 -24.37 -22.87
CA ALA A 149 30.44 -24.20 -23.19
C ALA A 149 29.56 -24.29 -21.93
N ALA A 150 29.82 -25.26 -21.06
CA ALA A 150 29.12 -25.41 -19.78
C ALA A 150 29.31 -24.20 -18.86
N ARG A 151 30.53 -23.66 -18.76
CA ARG A 151 30.80 -22.43 -18.00
C ARG A 151 30.06 -21.23 -18.58
N ALA A 152 30.07 -21.07 -19.90
CA ALA A 152 29.36 -19.97 -20.55
C ALA A 152 27.84 -20.04 -20.33
N GLU A 153 27.25 -21.23 -20.40
CA GLU A 153 25.82 -21.42 -20.11
C GLU A 153 25.49 -21.21 -18.63
N ALA A 154 26.36 -21.66 -17.71
CA ALA A 154 26.21 -21.40 -16.29
C ALA A 154 26.29 -19.90 -15.98
N GLU A 155 27.21 -19.17 -16.61
CA GLU A 155 27.32 -17.72 -16.47
C GLU A 155 26.09 -16.98 -16.99
N LYS A 156 25.59 -17.34 -18.19
CA LYS A 156 24.33 -16.79 -18.72
C LYS A 156 23.15 -17.09 -17.80
N ALA A 157 23.06 -18.29 -17.24
CA ALA A 157 22.01 -18.65 -16.30
C ALA A 157 22.10 -17.82 -15.01
N ALA A 158 23.32 -17.61 -14.48
CA ALA A 158 23.54 -16.76 -13.32
C ALA A 158 23.18 -15.29 -13.60
N GLN A 159 23.53 -14.76 -14.77
CA GLN A 159 23.15 -13.41 -15.18
C GLN A 159 21.62 -13.25 -15.31
N ARG A 160 20.92 -14.23 -15.90
CA ARG A 160 19.45 -14.23 -15.96
C ARG A 160 18.83 -14.26 -14.56
N ALA A 161 19.29 -15.14 -13.68
CA ALA A 161 18.81 -15.22 -12.32
C ALA A 161 19.05 -13.92 -11.54
N ALA A 162 20.20 -13.26 -11.73
CA ALA A 162 20.49 -11.96 -11.13
C ALA A 162 19.55 -10.86 -11.65
N ALA A 163 19.30 -10.81 -12.97
CA ALA A 163 18.39 -9.84 -13.57
C ALA A 163 16.93 -10.05 -13.12
N GLU A 164 16.48 -11.30 -13.03
CA GLU A 164 15.16 -11.67 -12.50
C GLU A 164 15.03 -11.27 -11.03
N ALA A 165 16.05 -11.55 -10.20
CA ALA A 165 16.06 -11.16 -8.79
C ALA A 165 16.00 -9.63 -8.61
N GLU A 166 16.75 -8.88 -9.43
CA GLU A 166 16.71 -7.41 -9.41
C GLU A 166 15.34 -6.87 -9.86
N GLN A 167 14.72 -7.49 -10.87
CA GLN A 167 13.36 -7.13 -11.29
C GLN A 167 12.34 -7.38 -10.18
N VAL A 168 12.37 -8.56 -9.55
CA VAL A 168 11.49 -8.90 -8.42
C VAL A 168 11.70 -7.91 -7.26
N GLN A 169 12.95 -7.53 -6.98
CA GLN A 169 13.27 -6.54 -5.97
C GLN A 169 12.68 -5.17 -6.32
N ARG A 170 12.84 -4.68 -7.56
CA ARG A 170 12.23 -3.42 -8.03
C ARG A 170 10.72 -3.45 -7.92
N ASP A 171 10.08 -4.54 -8.34
CA ASP A 171 8.63 -4.70 -8.26
C ASP A 171 8.12 -4.73 -6.82
N ALA A 172 8.86 -5.39 -5.92
CA ALA A 172 8.55 -5.41 -4.49
C ALA A 172 8.64 -4.01 -3.88
N TRP A 173 9.71 -3.25 -4.17
CA TRP A 173 9.84 -1.86 -3.72
C TRP A 173 8.74 -0.96 -4.29
N ALA A 174 8.38 -1.13 -5.56
CA ALA A 174 7.29 -0.38 -6.18
C ALA A 174 5.94 -0.65 -5.49
N ARG A 175 5.66 -1.91 -5.13
CA ARG A 175 4.46 -2.29 -4.35
C ARG A 175 4.48 -1.71 -2.94
N ILE A 176 5.62 -1.76 -2.24
CA ILE A 176 5.77 -1.15 -0.90
C ILE A 176 5.47 0.35 -0.99
N ALA A 177 6.09 1.06 -1.93
CA ALA A 177 5.86 2.49 -2.13
C ALA A 177 4.39 2.81 -2.47
N GLN A 178 3.71 1.95 -3.24
CA GLN A 178 2.28 2.10 -3.51
C GLN A 178 1.44 1.93 -2.23
N HIS A 179 1.74 0.92 -1.42
CA HIS A 179 1.04 0.68 -0.15
C HIS A 179 1.28 1.80 0.86
N GLU A 180 2.49 2.36 0.94
CA GLU A 180 2.81 3.50 1.79
C GLU A 180 2.07 4.76 1.34
N ARG A 181 2.01 5.04 0.03
CA ARG A 181 1.20 6.14 -0.51
C ARG A 181 -0.29 5.97 -0.20
N ALA A 182 -0.82 4.76 -0.40
CA ALA A 182 -2.22 4.45 -0.11
C ALA A 182 -2.52 4.59 1.39
N ARG A 183 -1.61 4.13 2.26
CA ARG A 183 -1.71 4.29 3.71
C ARG A 183 -1.69 5.76 4.11
N GLY A 184 -0.75 6.54 3.59
CA GLY A 184 -0.68 7.98 3.85
C GLY A 184 -1.93 8.74 3.39
N ALA A 185 -2.50 8.39 2.23
CA ALA A 185 -3.76 8.94 1.75
C ALA A 185 -4.94 8.57 2.68
N ALA A 186 -5.00 7.33 3.16
CA ALA A 186 -6.03 6.88 4.09
C ALA A 186 -5.92 7.57 5.46
N GLU A 187 -4.70 7.73 6.01
CA GLU A 187 -4.44 8.43 7.26
C GLU A 187 -4.79 9.93 7.15
N SER A 188 -4.45 10.56 6.02
CA SER A 188 -4.85 11.95 5.72
C SER A 188 -6.37 12.11 5.62
N ALA A 189 -7.06 11.21 4.91
CA ALA A 189 -8.51 11.22 4.79
C ALA A 189 -9.21 10.99 6.14
N ALA A 190 -8.67 10.10 6.99
CA ALA A 190 -9.17 9.86 8.34
C ALA A 190 -9.02 11.10 9.22
N THR A 191 -7.88 11.79 9.14
CA THR A 191 -7.61 13.04 9.86
C THR A 191 -8.56 14.15 9.40
N ALA A 192 -8.73 14.35 8.09
CA ALA A 192 -9.68 15.31 7.54
C ALA A 192 -11.13 15.01 7.96
N SER A 193 -11.52 13.73 7.98
CA SER A 193 -12.84 13.30 8.44
C SER A 193 -13.05 13.51 9.95
N ALA A 194 -12.01 13.39 10.76
CA ALA A 194 -12.06 13.74 12.19
C ALA A 194 -12.26 15.25 12.38
N GLN A 195 -11.45 16.06 11.71
CA GLN A 195 -11.56 17.52 11.74
C GLN A 195 -12.94 18.01 11.28
N ALA A 196 -13.48 17.45 10.20
CA ALA A 196 -14.82 17.78 9.71
C ALA A 196 -15.92 17.44 10.73
N ARG A 197 -15.79 16.30 11.43
CA ARG A 197 -16.74 15.94 12.50
C ARG A 197 -16.65 16.90 13.69
N ASP A 198 -15.45 17.27 14.10
CA ASP A 198 -15.23 18.20 15.22
C ASP A 198 -15.78 19.60 14.91
N GLU A 199 -15.55 20.08 13.68
CA GLU A 199 -16.10 21.35 13.18
C GLU A 199 -17.64 21.33 13.14
N LEU A 200 -18.25 20.27 12.58
CA LEU A 200 -19.71 20.11 12.57
C LEU A 200 -20.27 20.02 13.99
N ALA A 201 -19.58 19.34 14.92
CA ALA A 201 -19.99 19.28 16.32
C ALA A 201 -19.91 20.65 17.00
N HIS A 202 -18.90 21.46 16.67
CA HIS A 202 -18.78 22.84 17.14
C HIS A 202 -19.91 23.71 16.59
N GLN A 203 -20.18 23.66 15.29
CA GLN A 203 -21.28 24.39 14.65
C GLN A 203 -22.63 24.00 15.22
N LEU A 204 -22.86 22.70 15.49
CA LEU A 204 -24.10 22.23 16.12
C LEU A 204 -24.27 22.78 17.53
N ARG A 205 -23.21 22.85 18.34
CA ARG A 205 -23.25 23.45 19.68
C ARG A 205 -23.57 24.95 19.61
N ALA A 206 -22.91 25.68 18.71
CA ALA A 206 -23.18 27.10 18.50
C ALA A 206 -24.62 27.35 18.05
N ALA A 207 -25.13 26.56 17.10
CA ALA A 207 -26.51 26.68 16.62
C ALA A 207 -27.55 26.36 17.73
N ARG A 208 -27.26 25.39 18.60
CA ARG A 208 -28.12 25.10 19.77
C ARG A 208 -28.13 26.26 20.75
N GLN A 209 -26.96 26.83 21.05
CA GLN A 209 -26.87 28.01 21.92
C GLN A 209 -27.65 29.19 21.35
N GLN A 210 -27.51 29.50 20.05
CA GLN A 210 -28.27 30.55 19.39
C GLN A 210 -29.79 30.32 19.43
N LEU A 211 -30.22 29.05 19.28
CA LEU A 211 -31.64 28.69 19.39
C LEU A 211 -32.17 28.89 20.81
N ASP A 212 -31.40 28.54 21.82
CA ASP A 212 -31.78 28.72 23.21
C ASP A 212 -31.82 30.22 23.58
N GLU A 213 -30.82 31.01 23.16
CA GLU A 213 -30.83 32.47 23.29
C GLU A 213 -32.05 33.11 22.60
N ALA A 214 -32.42 32.63 21.40
CA ALA A 214 -33.62 33.10 20.70
C ALA A 214 -34.93 32.71 21.41
N ARG A 215 -34.97 31.53 22.06
CA ARG A 215 -36.13 31.09 22.86
C ARG A 215 -36.29 31.93 24.11
N ASP A 216 -35.19 32.20 24.82
CA ASP A 216 -35.18 33.04 26.01
C ASP A 216 -35.57 34.48 25.65
N GLY A 217 -35.02 35.02 24.57
CA GLY A 217 -35.41 36.33 24.04
C GLY A 217 -36.90 36.40 23.66
N ARG A 218 -37.44 35.35 23.05
CA ARG A 218 -38.88 35.27 22.74
C ARG A 218 -39.74 35.20 24.00
N ALA A 219 -39.32 34.46 25.02
CA ALA A 219 -40.04 34.38 26.30
C ALA A 219 -40.05 35.75 26.99
N ALA A 220 -38.91 36.44 27.08
CA ALA A 220 -38.81 37.78 27.64
C ALA A 220 -39.69 38.80 26.90
N LEU A 221 -39.73 38.75 25.57
CA LEU A 221 -40.63 39.61 24.77
C LEU A 221 -42.11 39.29 25.00
N ALA A 222 -42.46 38.02 25.22
CA ALA A 222 -43.83 37.63 25.55
C ALA A 222 -44.25 38.20 26.92
N ASP A 223 -43.39 38.09 27.94
CA ASP A 223 -43.62 38.64 29.28
C ASP A 223 -43.76 40.18 29.25
N GLN A 224 -42.90 40.86 28.48
CA GLN A 224 -42.99 42.32 28.28
C GLN A 224 -44.30 42.73 27.63
N LEU A 225 -44.76 41.95 26.64
CA LEU A 225 -46.01 42.22 25.93
C LEU A 225 -47.25 41.93 26.79
N GLU A 226 -47.19 40.95 27.69
CA GLU A 226 -48.22 40.71 28.70
C GLU A 226 -48.27 41.87 29.71
N THR A 227 -47.12 42.29 30.24
CA THR A 227 -47.01 43.45 31.13
C THR A 227 -47.57 44.72 30.48
N ALA A 228 -47.19 45.02 29.24
CA ALA A 228 -47.70 46.19 28.51
C ALA A 228 -49.22 46.12 28.25
N ARG A 229 -49.77 44.91 28.05
CA ARG A 229 -51.23 44.72 27.91
C ARG A 229 -51.96 44.96 29.22
N ASP A 230 -51.38 44.57 30.35
CA ASP A 230 -51.93 44.85 31.68
C ASP A 230 -51.90 46.35 31.97
N GLU A 231 -50.76 47.03 31.75
CA GLU A 231 -50.63 48.49 31.89
C GLU A 231 -51.64 49.26 31.03
N LEU A 232 -51.82 48.83 29.77
CA LEU A 232 -52.83 49.43 28.90
C LEU A 232 -54.24 49.23 29.45
N ARG A 233 -54.55 48.06 30.00
CA ARG A 233 -55.85 47.75 30.62
C ARG A 233 -56.12 48.67 31.81
N ASP A 234 -55.10 48.85 32.66
CA ASP A 234 -55.18 49.74 33.83
C ASP A 234 -55.37 51.20 33.40
N LEU A 235 -54.60 51.68 32.41
CA LEU A 235 -54.74 53.03 31.86
C LEU A 235 -56.12 53.27 31.25
N VAL A 236 -56.66 52.29 30.51
CA VAL A 236 -58.04 52.38 29.97
C VAL A 236 -59.05 52.48 31.12
N SER A 237 -58.93 51.67 32.16
CA SER A 237 -59.83 51.72 33.33
C SER A 237 -59.73 53.06 34.10
N ALA A 238 -58.52 53.61 34.23
CA ALA A 238 -58.30 54.91 34.85
C ALA A 238 -58.89 56.04 33.98
N HIS A 239 -58.77 55.94 32.67
CA HIS A 239 -59.35 56.89 31.73
C HIS A 239 -60.89 56.86 31.77
N THR A 240 -61.51 55.67 31.78
CA THR A 240 -62.97 55.56 31.91
C THR A 240 -63.46 56.17 33.23
N LEU A 241 -62.79 55.89 34.35
CA LEU A 241 -63.13 56.47 35.65
C LEU A 241 -62.97 57.99 35.66
N ALA A 242 -61.92 58.51 35.03
CA ALA A 242 -61.70 59.95 34.88
C ALA A 242 -62.79 60.60 34.02
N GLY A 243 -63.22 59.92 32.94
CA GLY A 243 -64.36 60.32 32.11
C GLY A 243 -65.66 60.40 32.90
N GLU A 244 -66.01 59.35 33.65
CA GLU A 244 -67.20 59.34 34.52
C GLU A 244 -67.17 60.45 35.58
N ARG A 245 -66.00 60.71 36.19
CA ARG A 245 -65.83 61.80 37.15
C ARG A 245 -65.99 63.18 36.51
N LEU A 246 -65.48 63.35 35.29
CA LEU A 246 -65.65 64.59 34.53
C LEU A 246 -67.12 64.81 34.20
N GLU A 247 -67.81 63.80 33.67
CA GLU A 247 -69.26 63.86 33.39
C GLU A 247 -70.06 64.20 34.64
N ALA A 248 -69.78 63.55 35.77
CA ALA A 248 -70.43 63.84 37.05
C ALA A 248 -70.13 65.26 37.54
N ALA A 249 -68.90 65.75 37.39
CA ALA A 249 -68.53 67.12 37.74
C ALA A 249 -69.23 68.16 36.83
N THR A 250 -69.31 67.90 35.53
CA THR A 250 -70.03 68.72 34.57
C THR A 250 -71.52 68.75 34.88
N ALA A 251 -72.14 67.60 35.20
CA ALA A 251 -73.54 67.54 35.61
C ALA A 251 -73.82 68.29 36.92
N ARG A 252 -72.89 68.24 37.88
CA ARG A 252 -72.97 69.07 39.10
C ARG A 252 -72.85 70.56 38.77
N LEU A 253 -71.92 70.94 37.91
CA LEU A 253 -71.74 72.33 37.48
C LEU A 253 -73.02 72.86 36.83
N THR A 254 -73.59 72.15 35.87
CA THR A 254 -74.84 72.57 35.20
C THR A 254 -76.02 72.65 36.18
N ALA A 255 -76.12 71.70 37.13
CA ALA A 255 -77.13 71.77 38.19
C ALA A 255 -76.93 72.98 39.12
N THR A 256 -75.69 73.32 39.47
CA THR A 256 -75.39 74.52 40.28
C THR A 256 -75.66 75.81 39.52
N GLU A 257 -75.34 75.87 38.22
CA GLU A 257 -75.66 77.02 37.36
C GLU A 257 -77.16 77.22 37.24
N ALA A 258 -77.93 76.15 37.01
CA ALA A 258 -79.39 76.20 37.00
C ALA A 258 -79.98 76.64 38.35
N SER A 259 -79.45 76.12 39.46
CA SER A 259 -79.86 76.51 40.82
C SER A 259 -79.55 77.98 41.10
N LEU A 260 -78.39 78.48 40.64
CA LEU A 260 -77.98 79.87 40.78
C LEU A 260 -78.82 80.80 39.91
N GLU A 261 -79.17 80.39 38.68
CA GLU A 261 -80.12 81.11 37.84
C GLU A 261 -81.51 81.19 38.48
N HIS A 262 -81.99 80.08 39.06
CA HIS A 262 -83.25 80.05 39.79
C HIS A 262 -83.21 80.99 41.01
N ALA A 263 -82.18 80.91 41.85
CA ALA A 263 -82.00 81.81 42.98
C ALA A 263 -81.90 83.29 42.57
N ARG A 264 -81.31 83.59 41.41
CA ARG A 264 -81.32 84.95 40.84
C ARG A 264 -82.72 85.40 40.43
N LYS A 265 -83.53 84.52 39.83
CA LYS A 265 -84.94 84.80 39.49
C LYS A 265 -85.76 85.04 40.76
N ASP A 266 -85.64 84.16 41.76
CA ASP A 266 -86.33 84.29 43.05
C ASP A 266 -85.93 85.58 43.77
N LEU A 267 -84.64 85.93 43.78
CA LEU A 267 -84.17 87.20 44.36
C LEU A 267 -84.73 88.41 43.60
N ALA A 268 -84.82 88.34 42.26
CA ALA A 268 -85.40 89.40 41.46
C ALA A 268 -86.91 89.54 41.71
N GLU A 269 -87.62 88.42 41.89
CA GLU A 269 -89.04 88.38 42.25
C GLU A 269 -89.26 88.93 43.67
N ALA A 270 -88.51 88.46 44.67
CA ALA A 270 -88.56 88.98 46.04
C ALA A 270 -88.23 90.48 46.10
N ARG A 271 -87.31 90.98 45.25
CA ARG A 271 -87.06 92.41 45.11
C ARG A 271 -88.27 93.16 44.53
N ARG A 272 -88.91 92.62 43.49
CA ARG A 272 -90.15 93.19 42.90
C ARG A 272 -91.29 93.21 43.92
N GLU A 273 -91.47 92.13 44.67
CA GLU A 273 -92.44 92.04 45.75
C GLU A 273 -92.12 93.05 46.85
N ASN A 274 -90.86 93.17 47.28
CA ASN A 274 -90.47 94.15 48.28
C ASN A 274 -90.70 95.59 47.80
N THR A 275 -90.41 95.91 46.54
CA THR A 275 -90.75 97.22 45.96
C THR A 275 -92.26 97.44 45.91
N ALA A 276 -93.05 96.44 45.51
CA ALA A 276 -94.50 96.54 45.50
C ALA A 276 -95.08 96.72 46.92
N GLN A 277 -94.53 96.02 47.92
CA GLN A 277 -94.88 96.18 49.33
C GLN A 277 -94.52 97.59 49.84
N ARG A 278 -93.36 98.13 49.46
CA ARG A 278 -92.98 99.52 49.79
C ARG A 278 -93.92 100.53 49.16
N GLU A 279 -94.23 100.39 47.87
CA GLU A 279 -95.20 101.24 47.17
C GLU A 279 -96.61 101.13 47.76
N GLN A 280 -97.01 99.94 48.21
CA GLN A 280 -98.27 99.74 48.91
C GLN A 280 -98.25 100.40 50.29
N LEU A 281 -97.15 100.28 51.03
CA LEU A 281 -96.96 100.92 52.33
C LEU A 281 -96.97 102.45 52.17
N ASP A 282 -96.26 103.00 51.19
CA ASP A 282 -96.27 104.42 50.85
C ASP A 282 -97.68 104.90 50.45
N ARG A 283 -98.43 104.12 49.67
CA ARG A 283 -99.84 104.39 49.37
C ARG A 283 -100.69 104.43 50.64
N THR A 284 -100.57 103.43 51.51
CA THR A 284 -101.35 103.41 52.77
C THR A 284 -100.95 104.53 53.70
N LEU A 285 -99.67 104.94 53.75
CA LEU A 285 -99.23 106.10 54.51
C LEU A 285 -99.75 107.40 53.90
N GLY A 286 -99.80 107.49 52.58
CA GLY A 286 -100.42 108.59 51.84
C GLY A 286 -101.92 108.69 52.15
N GLU A 287 -102.66 107.59 52.03
CA GLU A 287 -104.09 107.49 52.39
C GLU A 287 -104.32 107.82 53.87
N LEU A 288 -103.46 107.36 54.79
CA LEU A 288 -103.56 107.69 56.21
C LEU A 288 -103.26 109.17 56.46
N ALA A 289 -102.31 109.77 55.73
CA ALA A 289 -102.02 111.19 55.79
C ALA A 289 -103.20 112.02 55.26
N GLU A 290 -103.81 111.60 54.14
CA GLU A 290 -105.04 112.19 53.61
C GLU A 290 -106.23 112.04 54.56
N GLN A 291 -106.39 110.89 55.20
CA GLN A 291 -107.41 110.69 56.23
C GLN A 291 -107.15 111.59 57.44
N ARG A 292 -105.89 111.77 57.85
CA ARG A 292 -105.53 112.68 58.95
C ARG A 292 -105.72 114.14 58.57
N THR A 293 -105.44 114.55 57.34
CA THR A 293 -105.73 115.92 56.89
C THR A 293 -107.23 116.13 56.77
N ALA A 294 -107.98 115.17 56.23
CA ALA A 294 -109.44 115.20 56.18
C ALA A 294 -110.07 115.24 57.59
N ALA A 295 -109.55 114.45 58.53
CA ALA A 295 -109.98 114.46 59.93
C ALA A 295 -109.67 115.79 60.62
N ARG A 296 -108.46 116.35 60.44
CA ARG A 296 -108.12 117.70 60.94
C ARG A 296 -108.99 118.80 60.32
N LEU A 297 -109.36 118.65 59.05
CA LEU A 297 -110.21 119.60 58.35
C LEU A 297 -111.68 119.45 58.78
N ALA A 298 -112.12 118.23 59.12
CA ALA A 298 -113.41 117.96 59.74
C ALA A 298 -113.46 118.49 61.19
N GLU A 299 -112.41 118.31 62.00
CA GLU A 299 -112.26 118.90 63.33
C GLU A 299 -112.25 120.44 63.25
N ALA A 300 -111.52 121.02 62.31
CA ALA A 300 -111.52 122.47 62.09
C ALA A 300 -112.91 123.00 61.69
N LYS A 301 -113.66 122.26 60.87
CA LYS A 301 -115.06 122.58 60.54
C LYS A 301 -115.99 122.41 61.74
N ALA A 302 -115.77 121.40 62.58
CA ALA A 302 -116.54 121.19 63.80
C ALA A 302 -116.30 122.33 64.81
N HIS A 303 -115.04 122.74 65.02
CA HIS A 303 -114.71 123.90 65.84
C HIS A 303 -115.26 125.22 65.26
N ALA A 304 -115.24 125.40 63.93
CA ALA A 304 -115.87 126.56 63.31
C ALA A 304 -117.40 126.57 63.49
N ALA A 305 -118.04 125.40 63.44
CA ALA A 305 -119.47 125.25 63.72
C ALA A 305 -119.79 125.52 65.21
N GLU A 306 -118.97 125.06 66.15
CA GLU A 306 -119.09 125.35 67.58
C GLU A 306 -118.89 126.85 67.89
N GLN A 307 -117.96 127.51 67.22
CA GLN A 307 -117.77 128.96 67.33
C GLN A 307 -118.96 129.75 66.77
N SER A 308 -119.55 129.28 65.67
CA SER A 308 -120.79 129.85 65.12
C SER A 308 -121.97 129.67 66.08
N LEU A 309 -122.12 128.49 66.69
CA LEU A 309 -123.17 128.20 67.65
C LEU A 309 -123.07 129.06 68.91
N SER A 310 -121.87 129.16 69.50
CA SER A 310 -121.64 130.05 70.65
C SER A 310 -121.85 131.53 70.31
N GLY A 311 -121.52 131.95 69.07
CA GLY A 311 -121.83 133.28 68.57
C GLY A 311 -123.33 133.56 68.39
N HIS A 312 -124.13 132.54 68.06
CA HIS A 312 -125.59 132.65 67.98
C HIS A 312 -126.26 132.65 69.36
N GLU A 313 -125.74 131.86 70.30
CA GLU A 313 -126.21 131.83 71.70
C GLU A 313 -125.96 133.17 72.41
N ALA A 314 -124.79 133.78 72.21
CA ALA A 314 -124.49 135.11 72.75
C ALA A 314 -125.45 136.19 72.23
N ARG A 315 -125.83 136.13 70.95
CA ARG A 315 -126.81 137.06 70.34
C ARG A 315 -128.24 136.86 70.85
N LEU A 316 -128.62 135.63 71.16
CA LEU A 316 -129.93 135.33 71.77
C LEU A 316 -130.00 135.84 73.21
N ALA A 317 -128.91 135.73 73.97
CA ALA A 317 -128.81 136.30 75.31
C ALA A 317 -128.94 137.84 75.29
N GLU A 318 -128.24 138.49 74.36
CA GLU A 318 -128.27 139.95 74.19
C GLU A 318 -129.67 140.48 73.79
N LEU A 319 -130.38 139.79 72.91
CA LEU A 319 -131.76 140.13 72.54
C LEU A 319 -132.76 139.88 73.69
N GLY A 320 -132.52 138.87 74.53
CA GLY A 320 -133.32 138.63 75.73
C GLY A 320 -133.19 139.76 76.76
N GLU A 321 -131.98 140.31 76.91
CA GLU A 321 -131.70 141.41 77.83
C GLU A 321 -132.29 142.75 77.36
N GLN A 322 -132.28 143.00 76.05
CA GLN A 322 -132.93 144.17 75.44
C GLN A 322 -134.46 144.14 75.59
N LEU A 323 -135.07 142.96 75.62
CA LEU A 323 -136.51 142.77 75.87
C LEU A 323 -136.89 142.97 77.34
N ALA A 324 -136.05 142.53 78.28
CA ALA A 324 -136.26 142.78 79.71
C ALA A 324 -136.22 144.28 80.05
N GLN A 325 -135.38 145.05 79.37
CA GLN A 325 -135.28 146.51 79.51
C GLN A 325 -136.48 147.25 78.91
N ALA A 326 -137.23 146.64 77.98
CA ALA A 326 -138.48 147.19 77.48
C ALA A 326 -139.58 147.27 78.57
N HIS A 327 -139.67 146.29 79.48
CA HIS A 327 -140.78 146.22 80.42
C HIS A 327 -140.68 147.21 81.59
N ALA A 328 -139.49 147.41 82.16
CA ALA A 328 -139.33 148.26 83.36
C ALA A 328 -139.62 149.76 83.11
N ARG A 329 -139.56 150.22 81.86
CA ARG A 329 -139.70 151.64 81.50
C ARG A 329 -141.15 152.07 81.30
N VAL A 330 -142.04 151.13 80.97
CA VAL A 330 -143.46 151.40 80.71
C VAL A 330 -144.26 151.40 82.01
N ASP A 331 -143.90 150.55 82.98
CA ASP A 331 -144.61 150.46 84.27
C ASP A 331 -144.47 151.69 85.18
N ARG A 332 -143.43 152.52 84.98
CA ARG A 332 -143.18 153.71 85.83
C ARG A 332 -143.99 154.96 85.47
N LEU A 333 -144.62 155.04 84.30
CA LEU A 333 -145.24 156.29 83.83
C LEU A 333 -146.75 156.39 84.07
N LEU A 334 -147.40 155.38 84.67
CA LEU A 334 -148.87 155.29 84.76
C LEU A 334 -149.48 155.45 86.17
N ALA A 335 -148.75 155.86 87.23
CA ALA A 335 -149.35 156.01 88.57
C ALA A 335 -148.77 157.17 89.43
N ALA A 336 -149.63 158.12 89.83
CA ALA A 336 -149.50 159.13 90.91
C ALA A 336 -150.87 159.22 91.66
N PRO A 337 -151.07 159.77 92.91
CA PRO A 337 -150.36 160.89 93.61
C PRO A 337 -150.26 160.86 95.18
N ALA A 338 -149.74 161.96 95.79
CA ALA A 338 -149.81 162.50 97.19
C ALA A 338 -148.55 162.49 98.14
N VAL A 339 -148.30 163.65 98.78
CA VAL A 339 -147.17 164.21 99.61
C VAL A 339 -147.32 163.83 101.12
N PRO A 340 -146.34 163.85 102.10
CA PRO A 340 -145.20 164.79 102.34
C PRO A 340 -143.80 164.26 102.82
N ASP A 341 -142.73 164.98 102.43
CA ASP A 341 -141.60 165.60 103.19
C ASP A 341 -140.72 164.84 104.24
N PRO A 342 -139.52 165.34 104.63
CA PRO A 342 -138.15 165.23 104.03
C PRO A 342 -137.16 164.43 104.96
N PRO A 343 -135.87 164.13 104.65
CA PRO A 343 -134.73 165.08 104.72
C PRO A 343 -133.46 164.72 103.88
N ALA A 344 -132.43 165.55 104.11
CA ALA A 344 -131.08 165.68 103.57
C ALA A 344 -130.09 164.48 103.66
N GLY A 345 -128.95 164.66 102.98
CA GLY A 345 -127.68 163.94 103.17
C GLY A 345 -127.17 163.37 101.84
N ASP A 346 -126.09 163.91 101.25
CA ASP A 346 -124.69 163.48 101.47
C ASP A 346 -124.46 162.04 100.98
N GLU A 347 -123.39 161.62 100.29
CA GLU A 347 -122.07 162.11 99.92
C GLU A 347 -121.56 161.06 98.88
N GLN A 348 -120.97 161.43 97.74
CA GLN A 348 -119.54 161.22 97.36
C GLN A 348 -118.73 160.18 98.20
N PRO A 349 -117.71 159.47 97.64
CA PRO A 349 -116.68 159.92 96.66
C PRO A 349 -116.36 158.87 95.53
N LYS A 350 -115.92 159.20 94.30
CA LYS A 350 -114.63 159.73 93.77
C LYS A 350 -113.38 158.89 94.09
N PRO A 351 -112.37 158.77 93.20
CA PRO A 351 -112.04 159.61 92.02
C PRO A 351 -112.63 159.18 90.68
#